data_AF-A0A7Y5EXY3-F1
#
_entry.id   AF-A0A7Y5EXY3-F1
#
_cell.length_a   1.000
_cell.length_b   1.000
_cell.length_c   1.000
_cell.angle_alpha   90.00
_cell.angle_beta   90.00
_cell.angle_gamma   90.00
#
_symmetry.space_group_name_H-M   'P 1'
#
loop_
_entity.id
_entity.type
_entity.pdbx_description
1 polymer ?
#
loop_
_entity_poly.entity_id
_entity_poly.type
_entity_poly.pdbx_seq_one_letter_code
_entity_poly.pdbx_strand_id
1 'polypeptide(L)' 'MKEHQLNVRVRYSETDQMGVVYHGNYLPYFEIGRVEWLRNQGISYKSMEESGVAL' A
#
# COMPACT_ATOMS: atom_id res chain seq x y z
N MET A 1 -3.82 -2.36 19.91
CA MET A 1 -4.04 -2.26 18.45
C MET A 1 -2.81 -2.88 17.78
N LYS A 2 -2.94 -3.72 16.75
CA LYS A 2 -1.76 -4.28 16.04
C LYS A 2 -1.27 -3.26 15.01
N GLU A 3 -0.01 -2.87 15.10
CA GLU A 3 0.64 -1.91 14.20
C GLU A 3 1.58 -2.64 13.24
N HIS A 4 1.71 -2.13 12.01
CA HIS A 4 2.71 -2.57 11.05
C HIS A 4 3.36 -1.34 10.42
N GLN A 5 4.69 -1.35 10.33
CA GLN A 5 5.48 -0.27 9.75
C GLN A 5 6.20 -0.79 8.50
N LEU A 6 6.22 0.02 7.46
CA LEU A 6 6.94 -0.25 6.22
C LEU A 6 7.62 1.01 5.71
N ASN A 7 8.68 0.82 4.92
CA ASN A 7 9.37 1.90 4.23
C ASN A 7 9.05 1.84 2.74
N VAL A 8 8.52 2.93 2.18
CA VAL A 8 8.30 3.07 0.75
C VAL A 8 9.35 4.02 0.19
N ARG A 9 10.14 3.56 -0.77
CA ARG A 9 11.10 4.40 -1.49
C ARG A 9 10.38 5.19 -2.56
N VAL A 10 10.39 6.52 -2.43
CA VAL A 10 9.88 7.43 -3.46
C VAL A 10 10.68 7.26 -4.75
N ARG A 11 9.97 7.06 -5.85
CA ARG A 11 10.54 6.95 -7.19
C ARG A 11 10.51 8.32 -7.87
N TYR A 12 11.47 8.59 -8.73
CA TYR A 12 11.54 9.86 -9.46
C TYR A 12 10.27 10.12 -10.31
N SER A 13 9.65 9.07 -10.85
CA SER A 13 8.39 9.16 -11.60
C SER A 13 7.19 9.58 -10.75
N GLU A 14 7.29 9.53 -9.42
CA GLU A 14 6.19 9.82 -8.49
C GLU A 14 6.20 11.30 -8.03
N THR A 15 7.23 12.06 -8.43
CA THR A 15 7.36 13.49 -8.11
C THR A 15 6.78 14.37 -9.21
N ASP A 16 6.25 15.54 -8.84
CA ASP A 16 5.78 16.55 -9.80
C ASP A 16 6.76 17.73 -9.95
N GLN A 17 6.36 18.75 -10.71
CA GLN A 17 7.17 19.94 -10.99
C GLN A 17 7.50 20.77 -9.73
N MET A 18 6.83 20.54 -8.60
CA MET A 18 7.12 21.19 -7.33
C MET A 18 8.24 20.48 -6.55
N GLY A 19 8.77 19.35 -7.06
CA GLY A 19 9.87 18.62 -6.43
C GLY A 19 9.45 17.77 -5.23
N VAL A 20 8.15 17.51 -5.09
CA VAL A 20 7.56 16.68 -4.03
C VAL A 20 6.79 15.53 -4.63
N VAL A 21 6.41 14.55 -3.80
CA VAL A 21 5.51 13.47 -4.20
C VAL A 21 4.18 14.07 -4.62
N TYR A 22 3.74 13.77 -5.84
CA TYR A 22 2.42 14.17 -6.32
C TYR A 22 1.33 13.55 -5.42
N HIS A 23 0.36 14.35 -4.99
CA HIS A 23 -0.67 13.93 -4.03
C HIS A 23 -1.43 12.66 -4.44
N GLY A 24 -1.62 12.41 -5.74
CA GLY A 24 -2.27 11.19 -6.24
C GLY A 24 -1.49 9.90 -5.95
N ASN A 25 -0.17 9.99 -5.73
CA ASN A 25 0.67 8.82 -5.46
C ASN A 25 0.59 8.32 -4.00
N TYR A 26 -0.05 9.07 -3.09
CA TYR A 26 -0.28 8.60 -1.73
C TYR A 26 -1.31 7.46 -1.65
N LEU A 27 -2.27 7.37 -2.59
CA LEU A 27 -3.23 6.27 -2.63
C LEU A 27 -2.54 4.91 -2.86
N PRO A 28 -1.66 4.75 -3.86
CA PRO A 28 -0.80 3.57 -3.99
C PRO A 28 0.00 3.25 -2.72
N TYR A 29 0.54 4.25 -2.01
CA TYR A 29 1.30 4.01 -0.79
C TYR A 29 0.43 3.43 0.35
N PHE A 30 -0.81 3.92 0.48
CA PHE A 30 -1.77 3.34 1.43
C PHE A 30 -2.18 1.92 1.05
N GLU A 31 -2.32 1.64 -0.25
CA GLU A 31 -2.60 0.27 -0.71
C GLU A 31 -1.46 -0.69 -0.36
N ILE A 32 -0.21 -0.30 -0.59
CA ILE A 32 0.96 -1.09 -0.19
C ILE A 32 0.91 -1.36 1.32
N GLY A 33 0.67 -0.34 2.14
CA GLY A 33 0.58 -0.50 3.59
C GLY A 33 -0.53 -1.45 4.04
N ARG A 34 -1.71 -1.36 3.42
CA ARG A 34 -2.85 -2.24 3.68
C ARG A 34 -2.53 -3.70 3.32
N VAL A 35 -1.93 -3.93 2.15
CA VAL A 35 -1.59 -5.29 1.68
C VAL A 35 -0.48 -5.90 2.54
N GLU A 36 0.56 -5.13 2.90
CA GLU A 36 1.61 -5.63 3.79
C GLU A 36 1.08 -5.90 5.21
N TRP A 37 0.17 -5.07 5.71
CA TRP A 37 -0.48 -5.31 7.00
C TRP A 37 -1.29 -6.62 6.99
N LEU A 38 -2.09 -6.87 5.95
CA LEU A 38 -2.82 -8.14 5.77
C LEU A 38 -1.85 -9.33 5.70
N ARG A 39 -0.78 -9.20 4.91
CA ARG A 39 0.25 -10.24 4.77
C ARG A 39 0.94 -10.53 6.10
N ASN A 40 1.21 -9.52 6.92
CA ASN A 40 1.78 -9.67 8.25
C ASN A 40 0.84 -10.45 9.20
N GLN A 41 -0.48 -10.42 8.96
CA GLN A 41 -1.46 -11.24 9.67
C GLN A 41 -1.64 -12.65 9.06
N GLY A 42 -0.84 -13.03 8.06
CA GLY A 42 -0.95 -14.31 7.38
C GLY A 42 -2.07 -14.38 6.34
N ILE A 43 -2.68 -13.24 6.00
CA ILE A 43 -3.77 -13.15 5.04
C ILE A 43 -3.20 -12.68 3.70
N SER A 44 -3.39 -13.46 2.64
CA SER A 44 -3.06 -13.01 1.29
C SER A 44 -4.26 -12.32 0.66
N TYR A 45 -4.02 -11.22 -0.06
CA TYR A 45 -5.10 -10.52 -0.76
C TYR A 45 -5.80 -11.43 -1.77
N LYS A 46 -5.03 -12.22 -2.51
CA LYS A 46 -5.53 -13.21 -3.47
C LYS A 46 -6.48 -14.24 -2.83
N SER A 47 -6.13 -14.76 -1.65
CA SER A 47 -7.01 -15.70 -0.94
C SER A 47 -8.32 -15.04 -0.48
N MET A 48 -8.30 -13.74 -0.19
CA MET A 48 -9.54 -13.00 0.12
C MET A 48 -10.44 -12.92 -1.11
N GLU A 49 -9.89 -12.57 -2.26
CA GLU A 49 -10.65 -12.53 -3.53
C GLU A 49 -11.23 -13.91 -3.89
N GLU A 50 -10.43 -14.98 -3.75
CA GLU A 50 -10.87 -16.36 -3.98
C GLU A 50 -11.98 -16.80 -3.01
N SER A 51 -12.02 -16.23 -1.80
CA SER A 51 -13.08 -16.47 -0.83
C SER A 51 -14.35 -15.61 -1.05
N GLY A 52 -14.38 -14.81 -2.12
CA GLY A 52 -15.49 -13.92 -2.46
C GLY A 52 -15.48 -12.59 -1.72
N VAL A 53 -14.38 -12.24 -1.04
CA VAL A 53 -14.20 -10.96 -0.36
C VAL A 53 -13.39 -10.03 -1.25
N ALA A 54 -14.03 -8.98 -1.76
CA ALA A 54 -13.36 -7.88 -2.45
C ALA A 54 -13.26 -6.65 -1.53
N LEU A 55 -12.11 -5.96 -1.54
CA LEU A 55 -11.82 -4.78 -0.72
C LEU A 55 -11.50 -3.55 -1.58
#